data_AF-A0A1S6IVW5-F1
#
_entry.id   AF-A0A1S6IVW5-F1
#
_cell.length_a   1.000
_cell.length_b   1.000
_cell.length_c   1.000
_cell.angle_alpha   90.00
_cell.angle_beta   90.00
_cell.angle_gamma   90.00
#
_symmetry.space_group_name_H-M   'P 1'
#
loop_
_entity.id
_entity.type
_entity.pdbx_description
1 polymer ?
#
loop_
_entity_poly.entity_id
_entity_poly.type
_entity_poly.pdbx_seq_one_letter_code
_entity_poly.pdbx_strand_id
1 'polypeptide(L)'
;MQHSRIRNGHILITIALAVVFWYITFSAKLFNFWLSMGVAATTLAILAIIWGGFPYHREQLNLRCIVIGVGSALLLYLIFFVGNYLSQLMFNFAQPQISSIYQIRSQAEAIVITLVLLFITSPGEEIFWRNFLQRWSMQRFGGFIGWLMAAGIYAGVHIASGNFMLTMAALTAGLFWGYIYWKERNTLMVTISHAIWTTSIFVFYPLM
;
A
#
# COMPACT_ATOMS: atom_id res chain seq x y z
N MET A 1 -8.22 -1.77 -24.89
CA MET A 1 -8.70 -0.45 -24.43
C MET A 1 -7.49 0.43 -24.18
N GLN A 2 -7.42 1.59 -24.83
CA GLN A 2 -6.27 2.51 -24.77
C GLN A 2 -6.32 3.24 -23.42
N HIS A 3 -5.45 2.88 -22.48
CA HIS A 3 -5.36 3.62 -21.22
C HIS A 3 -4.95 5.07 -21.52
N SER A 4 -5.70 6.04 -21.00
CA SER A 4 -5.37 7.45 -21.14
C SER A 4 -3.96 7.71 -20.62
N ARG A 5 -3.17 8.50 -21.37
CA ARG A 5 -1.81 8.82 -20.98
C ARG A 5 -1.84 9.73 -19.75
N ILE A 6 -1.39 9.21 -18.60
CA ILE A 6 -1.33 9.97 -17.35
C ILE A 6 -0.33 11.12 -17.50
N ARG A 7 -0.75 12.34 -17.17
CA ARG A 7 0.08 13.55 -17.28
C ARG A 7 0.99 13.71 -16.07
N ASN A 8 2.21 14.21 -16.28
CA ASN A 8 3.19 14.43 -15.21
C ASN A 8 2.68 15.38 -14.12
N GLY A 9 1.92 16.42 -14.49
CA GLY A 9 1.35 17.35 -13.51
C GLY A 9 0.41 16.68 -12.51
N HIS A 10 -0.41 15.73 -12.97
CA HIS A 10 -1.31 14.97 -12.10
C HIS A 10 -0.54 14.12 -11.07
N ILE A 11 0.59 13.56 -11.50
CA ILE A 11 1.48 12.76 -10.65
C ILE A 11 2.15 13.63 -9.58
N LEU A 12 2.70 14.79 -9.96
CA LEU A 12 3.34 15.69 -9.01
C LEU A 12 2.35 16.19 -7.95
N ILE A 13 1.14 16.58 -8.37
CA ILE A 13 0.07 17.02 -7.45
C ILE A 13 -0.29 15.92 -6.46
N THR A 14 -0.46 14.68 -6.94
CA THR A 14 -0.88 13.57 -6.07
C THR A 14 0.24 13.04 -5.18
N ILE A 15 1.51 13.10 -5.60
CA ILE A 15 2.65 12.83 -4.71
C ILE A 15 2.69 13.87 -3.59
N ALA A 16 2.58 15.16 -3.92
CA ALA A 16 2.57 16.22 -2.92
C ALA A 16 1.41 16.03 -1.93
N LEU A 17 0.21 15.71 -2.44
CA LEU A 17 -0.96 15.43 -1.62
C LEU A 17 -0.77 14.19 -0.74
N ALA A 18 -0.16 13.12 -1.27
CA ALA A 18 0.15 11.92 -0.49
C ALA A 18 1.15 12.22 0.64
N VAL A 19 2.20 13.02 0.39
CA VAL A 19 3.12 13.45 1.45
C VAL A 19 2.38 14.20 2.56
N VAL A 20 1.49 15.13 2.20
CA VAL A 20 0.68 15.89 3.17
C VAL A 20 -0.24 14.96 3.96
N PHE A 21 -0.94 14.04 3.30
CA PHE A 21 -1.83 13.09 3.98
C PHE A 21 -1.08 12.15 4.92
N TRP A 22 0.07 11.62 4.51
CA TRP A 22 0.89 10.76 5.37
C TRP A 22 1.44 11.53 6.56
N TYR A 23 1.87 12.78 6.37
CA TYR A 23 2.28 13.65 7.47
C TYR A 23 1.15 13.92 8.46
N ILE A 24 -0.05 14.25 7.98
CA ILE A 24 -1.23 14.47 8.84
C ILE A 24 -1.58 13.20 9.61
N THR A 25 -1.53 12.04 8.95
CA THR A 25 -1.95 10.76 9.51
C THR A 25 -0.96 10.24 10.56
N PHE A 26 0.35 10.28 10.27
CA PHE A 26 1.36 9.66 11.13
C PHE A 26 2.09 10.63 12.06
N SER A 27 2.37 11.86 11.62
CA SER A 27 3.18 12.82 12.38
C SER A 27 2.31 13.76 13.20
N ALA A 28 1.43 14.51 12.52
CA ALA A 28 0.60 15.51 13.18
C ALA A 28 -0.54 14.87 14.00
N LYS A 29 -0.99 13.67 13.59
CA LYS A 29 -2.04 12.88 14.25
C LYS A 29 -3.28 13.73 14.59
N LEU A 30 -3.68 14.61 13.66
CA LEU A 30 -4.75 15.59 13.89
C LEU A 30 -6.11 14.94 14.16
N PHE A 31 -6.34 13.76 13.59
CA PHE A 31 -7.56 12.98 13.72
C PHE A 31 -7.23 11.51 14.00
N ASN A 32 -8.29 10.72 14.21
CA ASN A 32 -8.21 9.27 14.27
C ASN A 32 -7.51 8.69 13.02
N PHE A 33 -6.59 7.76 13.21
CA PHE A 33 -5.79 7.17 12.14
C PHE A 33 -6.65 6.55 11.04
N TRP A 34 -7.67 5.76 11.40
CA TRP A 34 -8.50 5.04 10.43
C TRP A 34 -9.33 5.99 9.59
N LEU A 35 -9.80 7.10 10.20
CA LEU A 35 -10.47 8.17 9.48
C LEU A 35 -9.49 8.90 8.54
N SER A 36 -8.33 9.33 9.04
CA SER A 36 -7.32 10.04 8.23
C SER A 36 -6.85 9.20 7.05
N MET A 37 -6.53 7.93 7.29
CA MET A 37 -6.06 6.99 6.27
C MET A 37 -7.18 6.65 5.27
N GLY A 38 -8.41 6.47 5.74
CA GLY A 38 -9.57 6.24 4.88
C GLY A 38 -9.83 7.43 3.94
N VAL A 39 -9.78 8.67 4.45
CA VAL A 39 -9.92 9.88 3.64
C VAL A 39 -8.77 9.98 2.63
N ALA A 40 -7.53 9.81 3.07
CA ALA A 40 -6.35 9.89 2.21
C ALA A 40 -6.42 8.90 1.04
N ALA A 41 -6.65 7.61 1.34
CA ALA A 41 -6.75 6.55 0.34
C ALA A 41 -7.90 6.80 -0.64
N THR A 42 -9.07 7.19 -0.13
CA THR A 42 -10.25 7.46 -0.97
C THR A 42 -10.02 8.65 -1.90
N THR A 43 -9.50 9.77 -1.38
CA THR A 43 -9.23 10.96 -2.19
C THR A 43 -8.21 10.68 -3.29
N LEU A 44 -7.09 10.03 -2.95
CA LEU A 44 -6.07 9.66 -3.93
C LEU A 44 -6.59 8.67 -4.98
N ALA A 45 -7.41 7.70 -4.56
CA ALA A 45 -8.05 6.74 -5.47
C ALA A 45 -9.03 7.42 -6.44
N ILE A 46 -9.85 8.35 -5.96
CA ILE A 46 -10.79 9.11 -6.80
C ILE A 46 -10.01 9.92 -7.84
N LEU A 47 -8.97 10.65 -7.44
CA LEU A 47 -8.13 11.41 -8.38
C LEU A 47 -7.44 10.49 -9.40
N ALA A 48 -6.93 9.35 -8.94
CA ALA A 48 -6.34 8.33 -9.81
C ALA A 48 -7.33 7.78 -10.84
N ILE A 49 -8.60 7.58 -10.45
CA ILE A 49 -9.67 7.13 -11.36
C ILE A 49 -10.02 8.23 -12.36
N ILE A 50 -10.19 9.48 -11.91
CA ILE A 50 -10.54 10.61 -12.78
C ILE A 50 -9.44 10.83 -13.83
N TRP A 51 -8.17 10.73 -13.44
CA TRP A 51 -7.04 11.07 -14.32
C TRP A 51 -6.37 9.89 -15.03
N GLY A 52 -6.54 8.67 -14.53
CA GLY A 52 -5.92 7.46 -15.07
C GLY A 52 -6.91 6.34 -15.41
N GLY A 53 -8.20 6.52 -15.12
CA GLY A 53 -9.24 5.52 -15.38
C GLY A 53 -9.31 4.41 -14.33
N PHE A 54 -10.50 3.83 -14.21
CA PHE A 54 -10.81 2.76 -13.27
C PHE A 54 -10.06 1.47 -13.61
N PRO A 55 -9.35 0.83 -12.66
CA PRO A 55 -8.51 -0.33 -12.96
C PRO A 55 -9.22 -1.67 -13.08
N TYR A 56 -10.37 -1.84 -12.44
CA TYR A 56 -10.96 -3.17 -12.25
C TYR A 56 -11.88 -3.54 -13.41
N HIS A 57 -11.55 -4.64 -14.06
CA HIS A 57 -12.31 -5.17 -15.18
C HIS A 57 -12.71 -6.62 -14.91
N ARG A 58 -13.89 -7.04 -15.39
CA ARG A 58 -14.41 -8.39 -15.11
C ARG A 58 -13.50 -9.49 -15.65
N GLU A 59 -12.82 -9.26 -16.78
CA GLU A 59 -11.93 -10.25 -17.39
C GLU A 59 -10.68 -10.53 -16.55
N GLN A 60 -10.32 -9.60 -15.64
CA GLN A 60 -9.21 -9.77 -14.70
C GLN A 60 -9.56 -10.71 -13.55
N LEU A 61 -10.85 -10.97 -13.30
CA LEU A 61 -11.29 -11.90 -12.27
C LEU A 61 -11.33 -13.32 -12.84
N ASN A 62 -10.24 -14.06 -12.60
CA ASN A 62 -10.11 -15.46 -12.98
C ASN A 62 -9.37 -16.25 -11.87
N LEU A 63 -9.29 -17.57 -12.01
CA LEU A 63 -8.67 -18.42 -11.01
C LEU A 63 -7.21 -18.02 -10.72
N ARG A 64 -6.45 -17.63 -11.73
CA ARG A 64 -5.06 -17.16 -11.56
C ARG A 64 -5.00 -15.89 -10.71
N CYS A 65 -5.91 -14.94 -10.92
CA CYS A 65 -6.03 -13.73 -10.11
C CYS A 65 -6.26 -14.06 -8.63
N ILE A 66 -7.17 -14.98 -8.33
CA ILE A 66 -7.49 -15.39 -6.96
C ILE A 66 -6.30 -16.14 -6.33
N VAL A 67 -5.75 -17.14 -7.03
CA VAL A 67 -4.64 -17.95 -6.51
C VAL A 67 -3.39 -17.12 -6.26
N ILE A 68 -3.01 -16.25 -7.20
CA ILE A 68 -1.84 -15.37 -7.00
C ILE A 68 -2.15 -14.32 -5.93
N GLY A 69 -3.35 -13.73 -5.91
CA GLY A 69 -3.74 -12.75 -4.89
C GLY A 69 -3.62 -13.33 -3.47
N VAL A 70 -4.30 -14.45 -3.22
CA VAL A 70 -4.26 -15.12 -1.90
C VAL A 70 -2.88 -15.68 -1.58
N GLY A 71 -2.25 -16.39 -2.53
CA GLY A 71 -0.93 -16.99 -2.32
C GLY A 71 0.16 -15.96 -2.05
N SER A 72 0.10 -14.81 -2.73
CA SER A 72 1.05 -13.71 -2.49
C SER A 72 0.81 -13.01 -1.16
N ALA A 73 -0.43 -12.94 -0.65
CA ALA A 73 -0.69 -12.45 0.71
C ALA A 73 -0.02 -13.33 1.77
N LEU A 74 -0.14 -14.66 1.64
CA LEU A 74 0.51 -15.62 2.53
C LEU A 74 2.03 -15.53 2.45
N LEU A 75 2.58 -15.42 1.25
CA LEU A 75 4.02 -15.26 1.05
C LEU A 75 4.53 -13.95 1.67
N LEU A 76 3.82 -12.85 1.46
CA LEU A 76 4.19 -11.56 2.06
C LEU A 76 4.09 -11.58 3.58
N TYR A 77 3.10 -12.30 4.13
CA TYR A 77 3.01 -12.50 5.57
C TYR A 77 4.26 -13.21 6.12
N LEU A 78 4.71 -14.28 5.45
CA LEU A 78 5.94 -14.99 5.84
C LEU A 78 7.18 -14.10 5.73
N ILE A 79 7.29 -13.29 4.67
CA ILE A 79 8.38 -12.31 4.52
C ILE A 79 8.40 -11.35 5.71
N PHE A 80 7.25 -10.85 6.14
CA PHE A 80 7.16 -9.96 7.30
C PHE A 80 7.41 -10.68 8.63
N PHE A 81 6.99 -11.94 8.76
CA PHE A 81 7.30 -12.77 9.92
C PHE A 81 8.82 -12.91 10.10
N VAL A 82 9.53 -13.32 9.05
CA VAL A 82 10.99 -13.44 9.07
C VAL A 82 11.65 -12.07 9.23
N GLY A 83 11.16 -11.05 8.53
CA GLY A 83 11.66 -9.67 8.64
C GLY A 83 11.53 -9.10 10.05
N ASN A 84 10.41 -9.36 10.73
CA ASN A 84 10.21 -8.99 12.12
C ASN A 84 11.28 -9.63 13.01
N TYR A 85 11.45 -10.96 12.92
CA TYR A 85 12.45 -11.69 13.69
C TYR A 85 13.88 -11.15 13.45
N LEU A 86 14.29 -11.03 12.20
CA LEU A 86 15.63 -10.52 11.85
C LEU A 86 15.83 -9.07 12.31
N SER A 87 14.82 -8.21 12.18
CA SER A 87 14.93 -6.82 12.58
C SER A 87 15.17 -6.65 14.09
N GLN A 88 14.55 -7.50 14.91
CA GLN A 88 14.73 -7.48 16.36
C GLN A 88 16.10 -8.01 16.78
N LEU A 89 16.73 -8.89 15.99
CA LEU A 89 18.12 -9.32 16.20
C LEU A 89 19.12 -8.22 15.81
N MET A 90 18.81 -7.44 14.78
CA MET A 90 19.72 -6.43 14.21
C MET A 90 19.61 -5.07 14.90
N PHE A 91 18.42 -4.70 15.38
CA PHE A 91 18.12 -3.35 15.84
C PHE A 91 17.37 -3.34 17.18
N ASN A 92 18.00 -2.77 18.20
CA ASN A 92 17.39 -2.62 19.53
C ASN A 92 16.13 -1.73 19.53
N PHE A 93 15.96 -0.86 18.52
CA PHE A 93 14.78 0.01 18.38
C PHE A 93 13.62 -0.64 17.62
N ALA A 94 13.80 -1.84 17.04
CA ALA A 94 12.79 -2.44 16.18
C ALA A 94 11.50 -2.74 16.92
N GLN A 95 11.58 -3.42 18.08
CA GLN A 95 10.41 -3.83 18.84
C GLN A 95 9.55 -2.61 19.26
N PRO A 96 10.08 -1.54 19.87
CA PRO A 96 9.27 -0.37 20.21
C PRO A 96 8.60 0.28 19.00
N GLN A 97 9.30 0.36 17.86
CA GLN A 97 8.74 0.91 16.63
C GLN A 97 7.62 0.03 16.06
N ILE A 98 7.78 -1.30 16.06
CA ILE A 98 6.74 -2.24 15.61
C ILE A 98 5.52 -2.18 16.52
N SER A 99 5.72 -2.22 17.84
CA SER A 99 4.62 -2.12 18.80
C SER A 99 3.84 -0.82 18.65
N SER A 100 4.50 0.30 18.36
CA SER A 100 3.82 1.59 18.14
C SER A 100 2.85 1.57 16.96
N ILE A 101 3.14 0.78 15.92
CA ILE A 101 2.25 0.60 14.76
C ILE A 101 1.02 -0.23 15.16
N TYR A 102 1.21 -1.29 15.95
CA TYR A 102 0.09 -2.11 16.40
C TYR A 102 -0.80 -1.45 17.45
N GLN A 103 -0.27 -0.49 18.22
CA GLN A 103 -1.08 0.33 19.11
C GLN A 103 -2.13 1.17 18.38
N ILE A 104 -1.96 1.47 17.08
CA ILE A 104 -2.96 2.19 16.26
C ILE A 104 -4.33 1.48 16.27
N ARG A 105 -4.34 0.15 16.47
CA ARG A 105 -5.58 -0.64 16.57
C ARG A 105 -6.46 -0.23 17.74
N SER A 106 -5.91 0.37 18.80
CA SER A 106 -6.71 0.82 19.94
C SER A 106 -7.63 2.01 19.60
N GLN A 107 -7.50 2.58 18.40
CA GLN A 107 -8.27 3.74 17.95
C GLN A 107 -9.62 3.38 17.32
N ALA A 108 -9.95 2.09 17.12
CA ALA A 108 -11.25 1.66 16.58
C ALA A 108 -11.52 0.19 16.92
N GLU A 109 -12.78 -0.25 16.80
CA GLU A 109 -13.13 -1.66 16.95
C GLU A 109 -12.55 -2.52 15.81
N ALA A 110 -12.22 -3.77 16.11
CA ALA A 110 -11.61 -4.69 15.16
C ALA A 110 -12.44 -4.86 13.87
N ILE A 111 -13.77 -4.84 13.97
CA ILE A 111 -14.66 -4.94 12.80
C ILE A 111 -14.56 -3.70 11.91
N VAL A 112 -14.50 -2.50 12.50
CA VAL A 112 -14.35 -1.23 11.76
C VAL A 112 -13.00 -1.22 11.05
N ILE A 113 -11.93 -1.59 11.76
CA ILE A 113 -10.59 -1.70 11.19
C ILE A 113 -10.58 -2.67 10.00
N THR A 114 -11.18 -3.84 10.18
CA THR A 114 -11.25 -4.87 9.13
C THR A 114 -11.96 -4.34 7.88
N LEU A 115 -13.11 -3.69 8.04
CA LEU A 115 -13.87 -3.14 6.91
C LEU A 115 -13.10 -2.02 6.19
N VAL A 116 -12.44 -1.13 6.94
CA VAL A 116 -11.61 -0.06 6.38
C VAL A 116 -10.40 -0.63 5.64
N LEU A 117 -9.76 -1.67 6.18
CA LEU A 117 -8.63 -2.35 5.54
C LEU A 117 -9.05 -3.04 4.24
N LEU A 118 -10.12 -3.84 4.29
CA LEU A 118 -10.56 -4.64 3.15
C LEU A 118 -11.14 -3.79 2.01
N PHE A 119 -11.96 -2.79 2.32
CA PHE A 119 -12.81 -2.15 1.32
C PHE A 119 -12.43 -0.71 0.98
N ILE A 120 -11.64 -0.04 1.83
CA ILE A 120 -11.31 1.38 1.62
C ILE A 120 -9.82 1.53 1.33
N THR A 121 -8.98 1.22 2.31
CA THR A 121 -7.55 1.53 2.25
C THR A 121 -6.82 0.62 1.27
N SER A 122 -6.93 -0.70 1.37
CA SER A 122 -6.22 -1.61 0.44
C SER A 122 -6.64 -1.39 -1.03
N PRO A 123 -7.95 -1.31 -1.38
CA PRO A 123 -8.34 -0.99 -2.75
C PRO A 123 -7.93 0.42 -3.18
N GLY A 124 -8.10 1.42 -2.32
CA GLY A 124 -7.78 2.81 -2.65
C GLY A 124 -6.28 3.02 -2.88
N GLU A 125 -5.45 2.43 -2.03
CA GLU A 125 -4.00 2.42 -2.17
C GLU A 125 -3.55 1.74 -3.45
N GLU A 126 -4.07 0.56 -3.80
CA GLU A 126 -3.63 -0.14 -5.01
C GLU A 126 -4.11 0.56 -6.30
N ILE A 127 -5.28 1.20 -6.27
CA ILE A 127 -5.75 2.10 -7.35
C ILE A 127 -4.76 3.26 -7.55
N PHE A 128 -4.31 3.90 -6.47
CA PHE A 128 -3.40 5.04 -6.56
C PHE A 128 -1.96 4.60 -6.85
N TRP A 129 -1.36 3.78 -5.99
CA TRP A 129 0.05 3.45 -6.07
C TRP A 129 0.41 2.59 -7.26
N ARG A 130 -0.44 1.61 -7.66
CA ARG A 130 -0.10 0.72 -8.79
C ARG A 130 -0.70 1.20 -10.09
N ASN A 131 -2.03 1.30 -10.13
CA ASN A 131 -2.71 1.65 -11.37
C ASN A 131 -2.41 3.09 -11.81
N PHE A 132 -2.10 4.01 -10.91
CA PHE A 132 -1.80 5.38 -11.28
C PHE A 132 -0.31 5.69 -11.26
N LEU A 133 0.33 5.75 -10.09
CA LEU A 133 1.72 6.16 -9.96
C LEU A 133 2.68 5.18 -10.64
N GLN A 134 2.63 3.90 -10.29
CA GLN A 134 3.55 2.91 -10.85
C GLN A 134 3.32 2.70 -12.34
N ARG A 135 2.08 2.62 -12.81
CA ARG A 135 1.77 2.51 -14.24
C ARG A 135 2.36 3.68 -15.04
N TRP A 136 2.18 4.91 -14.57
CA TRP A 136 2.81 6.09 -15.18
C TRP A 136 4.35 5.97 -15.18
N SER A 137 4.94 5.63 -14.04
CA SER A 137 6.39 5.51 -13.87
C SER A 137 6.97 4.48 -14.86
N MET A 138 6.31 3.34 -15.01
CA MET A 138 6.73 2.28 -15.93
C MET A 138 6.55 2.62 -17.39
N GLN A 139 5.51 3.37 -17.74
CA GLN A 139 5.33 3.90 -19.10
C GLN A 139 6.39 4.95 -19.43
N ARG A 140 6.87 5.71 -18.43
CA ARG A 140 7.81 6.82 -18.64
C ARG A 140 9.27 6.42 -18.60
N PHE A 141 9.63 5.49 -17.71
CA PHE A 141 11.01 5.11 -17.39
C PHE A 141 11.31 3.62 -17.67
N GLY A 142 10.34 2.88 -18.21
CA GLY A 142 10.46 1.45 -18.48
C GLY A 142 10.06 0.58 -17.29
N GLY A 143 9.88 -0.72 -17.54
CA GLY A 143 9.29 -1.65 -16.57
C GLY A 143 10.07 -1.75 -15.24
N PHE A 144 11.37 -2.03 -15.32
CA PHE A 144 12.22 -2.25 -14.15
C PHE A 144 12.42 -0.98 -13.33
N ILE A 145 12.96 0.07 -13.96
CA ILE A 145 13.21 1.37 -13.30
C ILE A 145 11.91 1.97 -12.79
N GLY A 146 10.84 1.93 -13.58
CA GLY A 146 9.56 2.51 -13.19
C GLY A 146 8.94 1.83 -11.96
N TRP A 147 9.10 0.51 -11.82
CA TRP A 147 8.71 -0.22 -10.63
C TRP A 147 9.51 0.21 -9.39
N LEU A 148 10.85 0.24 -9.49
CA LEU A 148 11.71 0.65 -8.38
C LEU A 148 11.42 2.08 -7.91
N MET A 149 11.24 3.01 -8.86
CA MET A 149 10.89 4.40 -8.55
C MET A 149 9.55 4.49 -7.82
N ALA A 150 8.54 3.74 -8.26
CA ALA A 150 7.23 3.76 -7.62
C ALA A 150 7.26 3.17 -6.21
N ALA A 151 7.99 2.06 -6.00
CA ALA A 151 8.20 1.47 -4.69
C ALA A 151 8.96 2.43 -3.75
N GLY A 152 9.98 3.14 -4.27
CA GLY A 152 10.72 4.14 -3.54
C GLY A 152 9.87 5.34 -3.11
N ILE A 153 9.01 5.86 -4.00
CA ILE A 153 8.08 6.95 -3.66
C ILE A 153 7.04 6.48 -2.65
N TYR A 154 6.48 5.28 -2.82
CA TYR A 154 5.55 4.67 -1.87
C TYR A 154 6.15 4.52 -0.47
N ALA A 155 7.39 4.05 -0.36
CA ALA A 155 8.11 4.00 0.90
C ALA A 155 8.43 5.42 1.43
N GLY A 156 8.82 6.33 0.54
CA GLY A 156 9.25 7.68 0.88
C GLY A 156 8.21 8.49 1.64
N VAL A 157 6.92 8.36 1.30
CA VAL A 157 5.86 9.07 2.06
C VAL A 157 5.74 8.56 3.51
N HIS A 158 6.16 7.33 3.79
CA HIS A 158 6.14 6.77 5.14
C HIS A 158 7.27 7.30 6.03
N ILE A 159 8.30 7.96 5.47
CA ILE A 159 9.35 8.63 6.26
C ILE A 159 8.73 9.67 7.21
N ALA A 160 7.62 10.30 6.82
CA ALA A 160 6.87 11.22 7.66
C ALA A 160 6.47 10.61 9.02
N SER A 161 6.30 9.29 9.12
CA SER A 161 5.98 8.62 10.37
C SER A 161 7.06 8.71 11.45
N GLY A 162 8.30 9.06 11.08
CA GLY A 162 9.45 8.96 11.99
C GLY A 162 9.75 7.52 12.43
N ASN A 163 9.16 6.52 11.77
CA ASN A 163 9.27 5.12 12.11
C ASN A 163 10.02 4.39 10.98
N PHE A 164 11.26 4.01 11.27
CA PHE A 164 12.14 3.32 10.35
C PHE A 164 11.57 1.96 9.95
N MET A 165 11.07 1.19 10.93
CA MET A 165 10.49 -0.12 10.69
C MET A 165 9.27 -0.05 9.75
N LEU A 166 8.40 0.95 9.92
CA LEU A 166 7.26 1.18 9.04
C LEU A 166 7.69 1.56 7.63
N THR A 167 8.72 2.39 7.49
CA THR A 167 9.25 2.80 6.17
C THR A 167 9.85 1.61 5.43
N MET A 168 10.61 0.75 6.13
CA MET A 168 11.19 -0.47 5.55
C MET A 168 10.11 -1.52 5.23
N ALA A 169 9.06 -1.61 6.05
CA ALA A 169 7.88 -2.40 5.75
C ALA A 169 7.19 -1.92 4.46
N ALA A 170 6.95 -0.61 4.33
CA ALA A 170 6.36 -0.02 3.13
C ALA A 170 7.25 -0.24 1.89
N LEU A 171 8.57 -0.12 2.01
CA LEU A 171 9.50 -0.44 0.91
C LEU A 171 9.40 -1.90 0.48
N THR A 172 9.41 -2.83 1.44
CA THR A 172 9.33 -4.27 1.18
C THR A 172 8.01 -4.61 0.50
N ALA A 173 6.88 -4.13 1.04
CA ALA A 173 5.57 -4.35 0.47
C ALA A 173 5.40 -3.68 -0.91
N GLY A 174 5.91 -2.45 -1.07
CA GLY A 174 5.89 -1.73 -2.34
C GLY A 174 6.71 -2.41 -3.43
N LEU A 175 7.87 -2.95 -3.09
CA LEU A 175 8.66 -3.77 -4.01
C LEU A 175 7.90 -5.05 -4.37
N PHE A 176 7.34 -5.76 -3.39
CA PHE A 176 6.63 -7.02 -3.61
C PHE A 176 5.37 -6.85 -4.46
N TRP A 177 4.42 -6.04 -4.02
CA TRP A 177 3.18 -5.75 -4.76
C TRP A 177 3.46 -5.07 -6.09
N GLY A 178 4.44 -4.17 -6.13
CA GLY A 178 4.86 -3.53 -7.36
C GLY A 178 5.43 -4.52 -8.37
N TYR A 179 6.14 -5.56 -7.93
CA TYR A 179 6.65 -6.61 -8.81
C TYR A 179 5.50 -7.43 -9.40
N ILE A 180 4.53 -7.84 -8.58
CA ILE A 180 3.33 -8.55 -9.04
C ILE A 180 2.59 -7.69 -10.07
N TYR A 181 2.36 -6.41 -9.78
CA TYR A 181 1.73 -5.50 -10.73
C TYR A 181 2.52 -5.34 -12.03
N TRP A 182 3.85 -5.33 -11.96
CA TRP A 182 4.70 -5.26 -13.15
C TRP A 182 4.48 -6.48 -14.06
N LYS A 183 4.48 -7.68 -13.49
CA LYS A 183 4.35 -8.92 -14.25
C LYS A 183 2.94 -9.17 -14.75
N GLU A 184 1.95 -8.91 -13.92
CA GLU A 184 0.57 -9.36 -14.18
C GLU A 184 -0.32 -8.24 -14.74
N ARG A 185 0.04 -6.97 -14.57
CA ARG A 185 -0.75 -5.81 -15.01
C ARG A 185 -2.20 -5.84 -14.52
N ASN A 186 -2.42 -6.48 -13.38
CA ASN A 186 -3.73 -6.74 -12.81
C ASN A 186 -3.79 -6.12 -11.42
N THR A 187 -4.45 -4.96 -11.30
CA THR A 187 -4.62 -4.28 -10.02
C THR A 187 -5.48 -5.09 -9.06
N LEU A 188 -6.52 -5.77 -9.55
CA LEU A 188 -7.42 -6.57 -8.70
C LEU A 188 -6.67 -7.67 -7.96
N MET A 189 -5.74 -8.35 -8.63
CA MET A 189 -4.90 -9.38 -8.04
C MET A 189 -4.08 -8.83 -6.86
N VAL A 190 -3.49 -7.65 -7.03
CA VAL A 190 -2.69 -7.00 -5.99
C VAL A 190 -3.58 -6.46 -4.87
N THR A 191 -4.77 -5.94 -5.19
CA THR A 191 -5.77 -5.53 -4.19
C THR A 191 -6.21 -6.69 -3.31
N ILE A 192 -6.46 -7.88 -3.87
CA ILE A 192 -6.77 -9.09 -3.10
C ILE A 192 -5.61 -9.43 -2.15
N SER A 193 -4.38 -9.42 -2.68
CA SER A 193 -3.17 -9.67 -1.89
C SER A 193 -3.03 -8.69 -0.73
N HIS A 194 -3.11 -7.40 -1.05
CA HIS A 194 -3.00 -6.30 -0.09
C HIS A 194 -4.05 -6.43 1.00
N ALA A 195 -5.33 -6.56 0.63
CA ALA A 195 -6.44 -6.63 1.58
C ALA A 195 -6.33 -7.83 2.53
N ILE A 196 -6.04 -9.03 2.00
CA ILE A 196 -5.88 -10.23 2.82
C ILE A 196 -4.67 -10.06 3.75
N TRP A 197 -3.55 -9.57 3.22
CA TRP A 197 -2.34 -9.40 4.00
C TRP A 197 -2.49 -8.35 5.11
N THR A 198 -3.04 -7.16 4.81
CA THR A 198 -3.21 -6.09 5.81
C THR A 198 -4.15 -6.54 6.91
N THR A 199 -5.31 -7.11 6.59
CA THR A 199 -6.22 -7.59 7.64
C THR A 199 -5.60 -8.74 8.44
N SER A 200 -4.85 -9.64 7.81
CA SER A 200 -4.16 -10.72 8.52
C SER A 200 -3.13 -10.19 9.51
N ILE A 201 -2.24 -9.29 9.08
CA ILE A 201 -1.14 -8.81 9.93
C ILE A 201 -1.61 -7.77 10.96
N PHE A 202 -2.63 -6.96 10.65
CA PHE A 202 -3.16 -5.94 11.56
C PHE A 202 -4.30 -6.41 12.47
N VAL A 203 -5.00 -7.49 12.16
CA VAL A 203 -6.16 -7.90 12.97
C VAL A 203 -6.01 -9.33 13.47
N PHE A 204 -5.91 -10.30 12.57
CA PHE A 204 -6.05 -11.71 12.95
C PHE A 204 -4.79 -12.33 13.55
N TYR A 205 -3.62 -12.06 12.94
CA TYR A 205 -2.34 -12.71 13.27
C TYR A 205 -1.23 -11.67 13.37
N PRO A 206 -1.22 -10.87 14.45
CA PRO A 206 -0.28 -9.78 14.59
C PRO A 206 1.13 -10.22 15.02
N LEU A 207 2.14 -9.59 14.45
CA LEU A 207 3.55 -9.88 14.76
C LEU A 207 4.06 -9.01 15.92
N MET A 208 3.42 -9.12 17.09
CA MET A 208 3.77 -8.32 18.28
C MET A 208 5.06 -8.79 18.95
#